data_AF-A0A1G1CDN8-F1
#
_entry.id   AF-A0A1G1CDN8-F1
#
_cell.length_a   1.000
_cell.length_b   1.000
_cell.length_c   1.000
_cell.angle_alpha   90.00
_cell.angle_beta   90.00
_cell.angle_gamma   90.00
#
_symmetry.space_group_name_H-M   'P 1'
#
loop_
_entity.id
_entity.type
_entity.pdbx_description
1 polymer ?
#
loop_
_entity_poly.entity_id
_entity_poly.type
_entity_poly.pdbx_seq_one_letter_code
_entity_poly.pdbx_strand_id
1 'polypeptide(L)'
;MAAIMPHERLHVYDKALSVVRTMAAQVEVWPSVYSVRDQMDRACESLITNLVKAAWHQPAQRAIYEIECSLGSALECAACLDVACIEGLIDARLAAATKQTLMEVTRMEIGLRKSWSACIREEPGPYGEEEPTFAHESLQVYQRGLDLLRVLVEDVLVTENLKNRHVRRIDELVTSLLLNIAEGNGRFSQLDHRQFIRTAEESGVRLAAYLDLVSPNHPRTSATAKSFLRDVMAMVAGLKGYLDTGSE
;
A
#
# COMPACT_ATOMS: atom_id res chain seq x y z
N MET A 1 -6.77 9.90 -31.32
CA MET A 1 -7.85 8.96 -31.71
C MET A 1 -9.09 9.33 -30.90
N ALA A 2 -10.29 9.14 -31.44
CA ALA A 2 -11.52 9.40 -30.68
C ALA A 2 -11.69 8.31 -29.60
N ALA A 3 -12.01 8.72 -28.37
CA ALA A 3 -12.28 7.79 -27.27
C ALA A 3 -13.53 6.94 -27.56
N ILE A 4 -13.35 5.62 -27.58
CA ILE A 4 -14.38 4.60 -27.77
C ILE A 4 -15.11 4.35 -26.44
N MET A 5 -14.37 4.32 -25.33
CA MET A 5 -14.91 4.07 -23.99
C MET A 5 -14.80 5.32 -23.09
N PRO A 6 -15.70 5.51 -22.09
CA PRO A 6 -15.72 6.72 -21.28
C PRO A 6 -14.41 7.04 -20.54
N HIS A 7 -13.73 6.00 -20.02
CA HIS A 7 -12.49 6.14 -19.26
C HIS A 7 -11.31 6.64 -20.10
N GLU A 8 -11.30 6.39 -21.41
CA GLU A 8 -10.25 6.84 -22.33
C GLU A 8 -10.23 8.37 -22.51
N ARG A 9 -11.23 9.08 -21.96
CA ARG A 9 -11.29 10.55 -21.91
C ARG A 9 -10.67 11.12 -20.63
N LEU A 10 -10.41 10.27 -19.63
CA LEU A 10 -9.87 10.70 -18.35
C LEU A 10 -8.35 10.78 -18.44
N HIS A 11 -7.77 11.97 -18.29
CA HIS A 11 -6.31 12.11 -18.24
C HIS A 11 -5.66 11.29 -17.11
N VAL A 12 -6.40 11.06 -16.02
CA VAL A 12 -5.93 10.21 -14.91
C VAL A 12 -5.79 8.75 -15.33
N TYR A 13 -6.58 8.28 -16.30
CA TYR A 13 -6.47 6.92 -16.83
C TYR A 13 -5.16 6.73 -17.60
N ASP A 14 -4.76 7.69 -18.44
CA ASP A 14 -3.49 7.64 -19.17
C ASP A 14 -2.28 7.58 -18.22
N LYS A 15 -2.33 8.37 -17.14
CA LYS A 15 -1.28 8.38 -16.11
C LYS A 15 -1.24 7.08 -15.32
N ALA A 16 -2.40 6.56 -14.88
CA ALA A 16 -2.48 5.26 -14.23
C ALA A 16 -1.96 4.14 -15.14
N LEU A 17 -2.27 4.19 -16.44
CA LEU A 17 -1.80 3.20 -17.40
C LEU A 17 -0.28 3.24 -17.59
N SER A 18 0.33 4.42 -17.51
CA SER A 18 1.79 4.57 -17.48
C SER A 18 2.42 3.89 -16.26
N VAL A 19 1.80 4.03 -15.09
CA VAL A 19 2.24 3.34 -13.87
C VAL A 19 2.13 1.83 -14.06
N VAL A 20 0.95 1.33 -14.46
CA VAL A 20 0.71 -0.11 -14.61
C VAL A 20 1.63 -0.74 -15.64
N ARG A 21 1.91 -0.08 -16.76
CA ARG A 21 2.89 -0.57 -17.75
C ARG A 21 4.31 -0.63 -17.18
N THR A 22 4.70 0.40 -16.43
CA THR A 22 6.01 0.44 -15.76
C THR A 22 6.14 -0.72 -14.78
N MET A 23 5.11 -0.92 -13.95
CA MET A 23 5.13 -1.98 -12.94
C MET A 23 4.98 -3.38 -13.51
N ALA A 24 4.18 -3.58 -14.55
CA ALA A 24 4.08 -4.88 -15.23
C ALA A 24 5.45 -5.36 -15.73
N ALA A 25 6.25 -4.47 -16.32
CA ALA A 25 7.60 -4.79 -16.77
C ALA A 25 8.57 -5.15 -15.62
N GLN A 26 8.37 -4.57 -14.42
CA GLN A 26 9.16 -4.93 -13.24
C GLN A 26 8.70 -6.26 -12.64
N VAL A 27 7.38 -6.43 -12.44
CA VAL A 27 6.76 -7.63 -11.86
C VAL A 27 7.07 -8.88 -12.68
N GLU A 28 7.17 -8.77 -14.01
CA GLU A 28 7.52 -9.89 -14.89
C GLU A 28 8.89 -10.51 -14.55
N VAL A 29 9.85 -9.70 -14.13
CA VAL A 29 11.22 -10.14 -13.80
C VAL A 29 11.42 -10.44 -12.31
N TRP A 30 10.49 -10.06 -11.44
CA TRP A 30 10.57 -10.37 -10.01
C TRP A 30 10.39 -11.87 -9.74
N PRO A 31 11.17 -12.50 -8.84
CA PRO A 31 10.98 -13.91 -8.51
C PRO A 31 9.59 -14.14 -7.89
N SER A 32 8.90 -15.21 -8.32
CA SER A 32 7.53 -15.52 -7.88
C SER A 32 7.40 -15.95 -6.41
N VAL A 33 8.52 -16.01 -5.68
CA VAL A 33 8.54 -16.41 -4.27
C VAL A 33 8.25 -15.26 -3.32
N TYR A 34 8.40 -14.01 -3.79
CA TYR A 34 8.15 -12.80 -2.99
C TYR A 34 6.67 -12.45 -3.01
N SER A 35 6.09 -12.24 -1.83
CA SER A 35 4.68 -11.92 -1.70
C SER A 35 4.32 -10.58 -2.34
N VAL A 36 5.24 -9.62 -2.39
CA VAL A 36 4.98 -8.29 -2.95
C VAL A 36 4.69 -8.33 -4.45
N ARG A 37 5.16 -9.35 -5.17
CA ARG A 37 4.93 -9.51 -6.61
C ARG A 37 3.43 -9.61 -6.93
N ASP A 38 2.75 -10.56 -6.31
CA ASP A 38 1.33 -10.80 -6.55
C ASP A 38 0.47 -9.63 -6.04
N GLN A 39 0.89 -8.98 -4.95
CA GLN A 39 0.19 -7.80 -4.42
C GLN A 39 0.31 -6.61 -5.37
N MET A 40 1.51 -6.34 -5.90
CA MET A 40 1.72 -5.27 -6.87
C MET A 40 0.87 -5.47 -8.14
N ASP A 41 0.86 -6.70 -8.68
CA ASP A 41 0.08 -7.02 -9.89
C ASP A 41 -1.42 -6.78 -9.67
N ARG A 42 -1.96 -7.31 -8.56
CA ARG A 42 -3.37 -7.13 -8.18
C ARG A 42 -3.73 -5.67 -7.89
N ALA A 43 -2.86 -4.94 -7.20
CA ALA A 43 -3.07 -3.52 -6.91
C ALA A 43 -3.08 -2.68 -8.19
N CYS A 44 -2.18 -2.95 -9.13
CA CYS A 44 -2.15 -2.32 -10.46
C CYS A 44 -3.42 -2.61 -11.27
N GLU A 45 -3.88 -3.87 -11.29
CA GLU A 45 -5.13 -4.25 -11.94
C GLU A 45 -6.33 -3.54 -11.29
N SER A 46 -6.39 -3.51 -9.96
CA SER A 46 -7.46 -2.86 -9.21
C SER A 46 -7.51 -1.35 -9.46
N LEU A 47 -6.36 -0.67 -9.46
CA LEU A 47 -6.22 0.75 -9.80
C LEU A 47 -6.90 1.07 -11.13
N ILE A 48 -6.52 0.35 -12.19
CA ILE A 48 -7.05 0.58 -13.53
C ILE A 48 -8.52 0.18 -13.65
N THR A 49 -8.89 -0.99 -13.15
CA THR A 49 -10.26 -1.49 -13.31
C THR A 49 -11.27 -0.65 -12.53
N ASN A 50 -10.90 -0.09 -11.38
CA ASN A 50 -11.77 0.80 -10.64
C ASN A 50 -11.94 2.16 -11.32
N LEU A 51 -10.89 2.73 -11.93
CA LEU A 51 -11.02 3.91 -12.80
C LEU A 51 -11.98 3.67 -13.97
N VAL A 52 -11.88 2.49 -14.61
CA VAL A 52 -12.75 2.11 -15.72
C VAL A 52 -14.22 2.00 -15.26
N LYS A 53 -14.48 1.32 -14.13
CA LYS A 53 -15.83 1.20 -13.56
C LYS A 53 -16.38 2.57 -13.16
N ALA A 54 -15.55 3.41 -12.53
CA ALA A 54 -15.94 4.73 -12.08
C ALA A 54 -16.37 5.62 -13.26
N ALA A 55 -15.62 5.57 -14.36
CA ALA A 55 -15.98 6.26 -15.60
C ALA A 55 -17.26 5.72 -16.25
N TRP A 56 -17.54 4.42 -16.09
CA TRP A 56 -18.75 3.77 -16.61
C TRP A 56 -20.01 4.14 -15.83
N HIS A 57 -19.93 4.20 -14.50
CA HIS A 57 -21.09 4.47 -13.63
C HIS A 57 -21.44 5.97 -13.47
N GLN A 58 -20.83 6.87 -14.26
CA GLN A 58 -20.96 8.32 -14.08
C GLN A 58 -22.40 8.87 -14.23
N PRO A 59 -22.74 9.94 -13.48
CA PRO A 59 -22.33 10.26 -12.11
C PRO A 59 -23.31 9.63 -11.10
N ALA A 60 -22.78 8.78 -10.21
CA ALA A 60 -23.53 8.14 -9.13
C ALA A 60 -22.63 7.90 -7.92
N GLN A 61 -23.22 7.69 -6.73
CA GLN A 61 -22.50 7.32 -5.51
C GLN A 61 -21.54 6.13 -5.71
N ARG A 62 -21.92 5.20 -6.61
CA ARG A 62 -21.10 4.06 -6.99
C ARG A 62 -19.80 4.45 -7.69
N ALA A 63 -19.82 5.46 -8.56
CA ALA A 63 -18.63 5.96 -9.22
C ALA A 63 -17.64 6.61 -8.23
N ILE A 64 -18.17 7.33 -7.23
CA ILE A 64 -17.36 7.92 -6.14
C ILE A 64 -16.65 6.81 -5.34
N TYR A 65 -17.40 5.79 -4.93
CA TYR A 65 -16.84 4.64 -4.23
C TYR A 65 -15.74 3.94 -5.04
N GLU A 66 -15.93 3.78 -6.35
CA GLU A 66 -14.91 3.16 -7.21
C GLU A 66 -13.65 4.03 -7.34
N ILE A 67 -13.77 5.36 -7.37
CA ILE A 67 -12.59 6.25 -7.25
C ILE A 67 -11.90 6.07 -5.89
N GLU A 68 -12.63 5.92 -4.80
CA GLU A 68 -12.05 5.67 -3.47
C GLU A 68 -11.35 4.30 -3.38
N CYS A 69 -11.88 3.29 -4.07
CA CYS A 69 -11.20 2.00 -4.23
C CYS A 69 -9.90 2.14 -5.03
N SER A 70 -9.93 2.92 -6.14
CA SER A 70 -8.75 3.21 -6.94
C SER A 70 -7.66 3.91 -6.12
N LEU A 71 -8.03 4.91 -5.33
CA LEU A 71 -7.12 5.61 -4.40
C LEU A 71 -6.48 4.66 -3.38
N GLY A 72 -7.25 3.71 -2.85
CA GLY A 72 -6.73 2.67 -1.97
C GLY A 72 -5.68 1.80 -2.67
N SER A 73 -5.97 1.34 -3.89
CA SER A 73 -5.02 0.56 -4.69
C SER A 73 -3.77 1.35 -5.09
N ALA A 74 -3.85 2.67 -5.27
CA ALA A 74 -2.67 3.52 -5.50
C ALA A 74 -1.74 3.55 -4.28
N LEU A 75 -2.29 3.60 -3.06
CA LEU A 75 -1.51 3.55 -1.82
C LEU A 75 -0.91 2.17 -1.58
N GLU A 76 -1.65 1.12 -1.92
CA GLU A 76 -1.13 -0.25 -1.89
C GLU A 76 0.05 -0.41 -2.87
N CYS A 77 -0.05 0.14 -4.09
CA CYS A 77 1.08 0.18 -5.04
C CYS A 77 2.28 0.93 -4.46
N ALA A 78 2.07 2.07 -3.82
CA ALA A 78 3.16 2.83 -3.19
C ALA A 78 3.86 2.04 -2.08
N ALA A 79 3.09 1.36 -1.22
CA ALA A 79 3.65 0.52 -0.17
C ALA A 79 4.34 -0.74 -0.74
N CYS A 80 3.82 -1.32 -1.84
CA CYS A 80 4.50 -2.40 -2.55
C CYS A 80 5.85 -1.93 -3.13
N LEU A 81 5.96 -0.69 -3.60
CA LEU A 81 7.24 -0.13 -4.07
C LEU A 81 8.27 -0.01 -2.95
N ASP A 82 7.85 0.38 -1.75
CA ASP A 82 8.72 0.45 -0.57
C ASP A 82 9.19 -0.94 -0.12
N VAL A 83 8.28 -1.92 -0.06
CA VAL A 83 8.60 -3.32 0.24
C VAL A 83 9.56 -3.89 -0.80
N ALA A 84 9.23 -3.77 -2.09
CA ALA A 84 10.08 -4.25 -3.18
C ALA A 84 11.46 -3.58 -3.20
N CYS A 85 11.56 -2.31 -2.81
CA CYS A 85 12.85 -1.61 -2.70
C CYS A 85 13.70 -2.18 -1.56
N ILE A 86 13.10 -2.46 -0.40
CA ILE A 86 13.81 -3.06 0.76
C ILE A 86 14.22 -4.49 0.44
N GLU A 87 13.38 -5.25 -0.24
CA GLU A 87 13.67 -6.61 -0.70
C GLU A 87 14.67 -6.66 -1.88
N GLY A 88 15.08 -5.50 -2.41
CA GLY A 88 16.05 -5.39 -3.49
C GLY A 88 15.53 -5.79 -4.87
N LEU A 89 14.21 -5.80 -5.06
CA LEU A 89 13.53 -6.18 -6.30
C LEU A 89 13.44 -5.03 -7.32
N ILE A 90 13.53 -3.78 -6.86
CA ILE A 90 13.43 -2.60 -7.71
C ILE A 90 14.48 -1.56 -7.32
N ASP A 91 15.00 -0.83 -8.31
CA ASP A 91 15.89 0.29 -8.08
C ASP A 91 15.16 1.44 -7.36
N ALA A 92 15.83 2.04 -6.37
CA ALA A 92 15.25 3.09 -5.53
C ALA A 92 14.85 4.34 -6.32
N ARG A 93 15.57 4.69 -7.41
CA ARG A 93 15.21 5.85 -8.25
C ARG A 93 13.97 5.54 -9.09
N LEU A 94 13.89 4.33 -9.63
CA LEU A 94 12.69 3.89 -10.36
C LEU A 94 11.47 3.83 -9.42
N ALA A 95 11.64 3.30 -8.20
CA ALA A 95 10.58 3.28 -7.20
C ALA A 95 10.11 4.70 -6.87
N ALA A 96 11.03 5.63 -6.59
CA ALA A 96 10.70 7.02 -6.31
C ALA A 96 9.99 7.71 -7.49
N ALA A 97 10.49 7.54 -8.73
CA ALA A 97 9.87 8.11 -9.92
C ALA A 97 8.46 7.55 -10.18
N THR A 98 8.26 6.25 -9.92
CA THR A 98 6.95 5.61 -10.04
C THR A 98 6.00 6.11 -8.96
N LYS A 99 6.46 6.26 -7.72
CA LYS A 99 5.68 6.88 -6.62
C LYS A 99 5.26 8.31 -6.94
N GLN A 100 6.13 9.11 -7.57
CA GLN A 100 5.76 10.45 -8.04
C GLN A 100 4.64 10.42 -9.08
N THR A 101 4.71 9.48 -10.04
CA THR A 101 3.63 9.32 -11.02
C THR A 101 2.32 8.84 -10.38
N LEU A 102 2.38 7.90 -9.42
CA LEU A 102 1.22 7.48 -8.63
C LEU A 102 0.63 8.64 -7.81
N MET A 103 1.46 9.55 -7.29
CA MET A 103 1.00 10.75 -6.58
C MET A 103 0.25 11.73 -7.50
N GLU A 104 0.70 11.88 -8.75
CA GLU A 104 -0.08 12.61 -9.75
C GLU A 104 -1.44 11.96 -9.98
N VAL A 105 -1.48 10.62 -10.12
CA VAL A 105 -2.73 9.85 -10.27
C VAL A 105 -3.66 10.10 -9.09
N THR A 106 -3.21 9.95 -7.84
CA THR A 106 -4.07 10.15 -6.66
C THR A 106 -4.60 11.57 -6.55
N ARG A 107 -3.77 12.58 -6.87
CA ARG A 107 -4.22 13.99 -6.89
C ARG A 107 -5.32 14.21 -7.94
N MET A 108 -5.16 13.64 -9.12
CA MET A 108 -6.18 13.72 -10.17
C MET A 108 -7.46 12.98 -9.78
N GLU A 109 -7.36 11.79 -9.17
CA GLU A 109 -8.51 11.03 -8.66
C GLU A 109 -9.25 11.76 -7.55
N ILE A 110 -8.54 12.42 -6.61
CA ILE A 110 -9.15 13.26 -5.58
C ILE A 110 -9.90 14.44 -6.23
N GLY A 111 -9.30 15.09 -7.22
CA GLY A 111 -9.96 16.16 -8.00
C GLY A 111 -11.21 15.64 -8.72
N LEU A 112 -11.12 14.46 -9.34
CA LEU A 112 -12.22 13.82 -10.03
C LEU A 112 -13.36 13.47 -9.07
N ARG A 113 -13.05 12.87 -7.93
CA ARG A 113 -14.02 12.57 -6.87
C ARG A 113 -14.75 13.83 -6.41
N LYS A 114 -14.00 14.90 -6.10
CA LYS A 114 -14.57 16.20 -5.70
C LYS A 114 -15.49 16.78 -6.78
N SER A 115 -15.11 16.63 -8.05
CA SER A 115 -15.93 17.13 -9.16
C SER A 115 -17.26 16.37 -9.33
N TRP A 116 -17.31 15.10 -8.92
CA TRP A 116 -18.50 14.24 -9.06
C TRP A 116 -19.41 14.24 -7.82
N SER A 117 -18.98 14.78 -6.68
CA SER A 117 -19.75 14.82 -5.42
C SER A 117 -20.70 16.03 -5.25
N ALA A 118 -20.80 16.91 -6.25
CA ALA A 118 -21.63 18.14 -6.30
C ALA A 118 -21.29 19.27 -5.28
N CYS A 119 -20.98 20.46 -5.82
CA CYS A 119 -20.97 21.82 -5.22
C CYS A 119 -19.73 22.37 -4.43
N ILE A 120 -19.19 23.48 -4.98
CA ILE A 120 -18.55 24.72 -4.41
C ILE A 120 -17.25 24.66 -3.58
N ARG A 121 -16.21 25.39 -4.12
CA ARG A 121 -14.98 26.04 -3.55
C ARG A 121 -13.90 25.15 -2.92
N GLU A 122 -12.63 25.52 -2.74
CA GLU A 122 -11.83 26.78 -2.75
C GLU A 122 -10.46 26.49 -3.42
N GLU A 123 -9.68 27.51 -3.84
CA GLU A 123 -8.36 27.27 -4.48
C GLU A 123 -7.35 26.65 -3.50
N PRO A 124 -6.63 25.57 -3.85
CA PRO A 124 -5.58 25.02 -3.00
C PRO A 124 -4.42 26.01 -2.87
N GLY A 125 -4.02 26.31 -1.63
CA GLY A 125 -2.80 27.07 -1.35
C GLY A 125 -1.53 26.35 -1.83
N PRO A 126 -0.42 27.07 -2.03
CA PRO A 126 0.82 26.49 -2.53
C PRO A 126 1.44 25.59 -1.47
N TYR A 127 1.71 24.33 -1.83
CA TYR A 127 2.47 23.38 -1.02
C TYR A 127 3.97 23.61 -1.25
N GLY A 128 4.70 23.91 -0.18
CA GLY A 128 6.15 24.12 -0.17
C GLY A 128 6.90 22.98 0.52
N GLU A 129 7.99 22.58 -0.13
CA GLU A 129 9.18 21.80 0.28
C GLU A 129 9.02 20.36 0.84
N GLU A 130 9.91 19.47 0.33
CA GLU A 130 10.05 18.01 0.50
C GLU A 130 9.10 17.31 1.51
N GLU A 131 7.81 17.30 1.19
CA GLU A 131 6.84 16.43 1.84
C GLU A 131 6.99 14.98 1.34
N PRO A 132 6.76 13.96 2.20
CA PRO A 132 6.72 12.58 1.78
C PRO A 132 5.73 12.41 0.62
N THR A 133 6.06 11.53 -0.34
CA THR A 133 5.27 11.42 -1.55
C THR A 133 3.87 10.94 -1.19
N PHE A 134 3.75 9.97 -0.29
CA PHE A 134 2.47 9.52 0.27
C PHE A 134 2.38 9.77 1.77
N ALA A 135 1.18 10.12 2.24
CA ALA A 135 0.95 10.44 3.65
C ALA A 135 1.36 9.31 4.61
N HIS A 136 1.12 8.04 4.22
CA HIS A 136 1.46 6.88 5.05
C HIS A 136 2.98 6.74 5.30
N GLU A 137 3.82 7.28 4.41
CA GLU A 137 5.28 7.26 4.57
C GLU A 137 5.72 8.06 5.81
N SER A 138 4.95 9.07 6.23
CA SER A 138 5.25 9.83 7.45
C SER A 138 4.83 9.13 8.75
N LEU A 139 4.04 8.06 8.67
CA LEU A 139 3.48 7.42 9.86
C LEU A 139 4.56 6.65 10.62
N GLN A 140 4.69 6.94 11.92
CA GLN A 140 5.62 6.21 12.79
C GLN A 140 5.36 4.70 12.79
N VAL A 141 4.08 4.28 12.77
CA VAL A 141 3.70 2.86 12.72
C VAL A 141 4.15 2.20 11.42
N TYR A 142 4.10 2.92 10.31
CA TYR A 142 4.54 2.42 9.00
C TYR A 142 6.07 2.35 8.95
N GLN A 143 6.76 3.42 9.35
CA GLN A 143 8.23 3.45 9.41
C GLN A 143 8.80 2.34 10.31
N ARG A 144 8.19 2.10 11.47
CA ARG A 144 8.59 1.01 12.36
C ARG A 144 8.35 -0.38 11.74
N GLY A 145 7.30 -0.51 10.91
CA GLY A 145 7.07 -1.70 10.10
C GLY A 145 8.13 -1.89 9.01
N LEU A 146 8.62 -0.81 8.39
CA LEU A 146 9.72 -0.90 7.43
C LEU A 146 11.02 -1.31 8.12
N ASP A 147 11.29 -0.80 9.32
CA ASP A 147 12.45 -1.25 10.11
C ASP A 147 12.36 -2.76 10.44
N LEU A 148 11.16 -3.24 10.81
CA LEU A 148 10.90 -4.66 10.99
C LEU A 148 11.25 -5.45 9.71
N LEU A 149 10.79 -5.01 8.55
CA LEU A 149 11.10 -5.67 7.27
C LEU A 149 12.60 -5.66 6.98
N ARG A 150 13.30 -4.55 7.20
CA ARG A 150 14.76 -4.45 7.01
C ARG A 150 15.52 -5.49 7.83
N VAL A 151 15.18 -5.62 9.12
CA VAL A 151 15.77 -6.63 10.00
C VAL A 151 15.52 -8.05 9.48
N LEU A 152 14.34 -8.31 8.92
CA LEU A 152 14.02 -9.63 8.36
C LEU A 152 14.77 -9.92 7.07
N VAL A 153 14.91 -8.92 6.18
CA VAL A 153 15.68 -9.04 4.93
C VAL A 153 17.16 -9.25 5.20
N GLU A 154 17.75 -8.60 6.20
CA GLU A 154 19.18 -8.74 6.52
C GLU A 154 19.62 -10.15 6.92
N ASP A 155 18.69 -11.03 7.34
CA ASP A 155 19.01 -12.39 7.76
C ASP A 155 17.94 -13.41 7.35
N VAL A 156 16.74 -13.37 7.95
CA VAL A 156 15.75 -14.45 7.82
C VAL A 156 15.30 -14.68 6.37
N LEU A 157 15.00 -13.62 5.61
CA LEU A 157 14.49 -13.73 4.25
C LEU A 157 15.60 -14.07 3.24
N VAL A 158 16.81 -13.53 3.43
CA VAL A 158 17.97 -13.75 2.56
C VAL A 158 18.60 -15.13 2.77
N THR A 159 18.88 -15.53 4.03
CA THR A 159 19.56 -16.79 4.36
C THR A 159 18.81 -18.00 3.82
N GLU A 160 17.48 -17.96 3.89
CA GLU A 160 16.61 -19.06 3.46
C GLU A 160 16.10 -18.88 2.01
N ASN A 161 16.41 -17.74 1.38
CA ASN A 161 16.01 -17.34 0.03
C ASN A 161 14.55 -17.69 -0.29
N LEU A 162 13.66 -17.43 0.68
CA LEU A 162 12.23 -17.75 0.63
C LEU A 162 11.88 -19.21 0.24
N LYS A 163 12.78 -20.18 0.43
CA LYS A 163 12.48 -21.60 0.14
C LYS A 163 11.72 -22.26 1.28
N ASN A 164 12.04 -21.86 2.51
CA ASN A 164 11.40 -22.34 3.72
C ASN A 164 9.95 -21.84 3.82
N ARG A 165 9.01 -22.73 4.12
CA ARG A 165 7.58 -22.39 4.24
C ARG A 165 7.29 -21.37 5.34
N HIS A 166 8.05 -21.41 6.44
CA HIS A 166 7.86 -20.50 7.56
C HIS A 166 8.36 -19.10 7.20
N VAL A 167 9.49 -19.03 6.48
CA VAL A 167 10.06 -17.78 5.98
C VAL A 167 9.15 -17.15 4.92
N ARG A 168 8.60 -17.93 3.98
CA ARG A 168 7.57 -17.42 3.04
C ARG A 168 6.37 -16.85 3.78
N ARG A 169 5.94 -17.52 4.85
CA ARG A 169 4.81 -17.00 5.61
C ARG A 169 5.15 -15.72 6.39
N ILE A 170 6.39 -15.56 6.81
CA ILE A 170 6.88 -14.30 7.40
C ILE A 170 6.79 -13.18 6.35
N ASP A 171 7.34 -13.41 5.16
CA ASP A 171 7.31 -12.50 4.01
C ASP A 171 5.89 -12.04 3.65
N GLU A 172 4.97 -13.00 3.50
CA GLU A 172 3.55 -12.73 3.24
C GLU A 172 2.89 -11.89 4.35
N LEU A 173 3.17 -12.20 5.63
CA LEU A 173 2.53 -11.54 6.76
C LEU A 173 3.08 -10.13 7.01
N VAL A 174 4.39 -9.92 6.86
CA VAL A 174 4.99 -8.58 7.01
C VAL A 174 4.60 -7.67 5.84
N THR A 175 4.55 -8.20 4.62
CA THR A 175 4.01 -7.49 3.45
C THR A 175 2.56 -7.08 3.70
N SER A 176 1.70 -8.03 4.08
CA SER A 176 0.29 -7.77 4.40
C SER A 176 0.13 -6.71 5.50
N LEU A 177 0.92 -6.78 6.59
CA LEU A 177 0.91 -5.78 7.66
C LEU A 177 1.16 -4.36 7.13
N LEU A 178 2.20 -4.18 6.31
CA LEU A 178 2.59 -2.89 5.75
C LEU A 178 1.56 -2.33 4.78
N LEU A 179 1.07 -3.17 3.84
CA LEU A 179 0.07 -2.76 2.85
C LEU A 179 -1.22 -2.30 3.53
N ASN A 180 -1.71 -3.05 4.53
CA ASN A 180 -2.94 -2.70 5.24
C ASN A 180 -2.80 -1.42 6.08
N ILE A 181 -1.62 -1.13 6.64
CA ILE A 181 -1.37 0.15 7.33
C ILE A 181 -1.45 1.32 6.33
N ALA A 182 -0.78 1.18 5.17
CA ALA A 182 -0.75 2.22 4.15
C ALA A 182 -2.12 2.47 3.52
N GLU A 183 -2.81 1.41 3.12
CA GLU A 183 -4.13 1.48 2.49
C GLU A 183 -5.19 1.97 3.48
N GLY A 184 -5.16 1.48 4.72
CA GLY A 184 -5.99 1.97 5.80
C GLY A 184 -5.90 3.48 5.93
N ASN A 185 -4.69 4.05 5.99
CA ASN A 185 -4.47 5.50 6.11
C ASN A 185 -5.14 6.33 5.00
N GLY A 186 -5.36 5.76 3.81
CA GLY A 186 -6.02 6.46 2.70
C GLY A 186 -7.51 6.30 2.59
N ARG A 187 -8.17 5.52 3.46
CA ARG A 187 -9.61 5.28 3.35
C ARG A 187 -10.43 6.50 3.81
N PHE A 188 -11.43 6.86 3.01
CA PHE A 188 -12.35 7.98 3.30
C PHE A 188 -13.45 7.61 4.29
N SER A 189 -13.82 6.32 4.36
CA SER A 189 -14.80 5.82 5.32
C SER A 189 -14.11 5.28 6.57
N GLN A 190 -14.65 5.60 7.76
CA GLN A 190 -14.13 5.07 9.02
C GLN A 190 -14.29 3.54 9.11
N LEU A 191 -15.33 2.98 8.49
CA LEU A 191 -15.59 1.55 8.49
C LEU A 191 -14.48 0.79 7.75
N ASP A 192 -14.16 1.23 6.52
CA ASP A 192 -13.11 0.63 5.72
C ASP A 192 -11.76 0.81 6.42
N HIS A 193 -11.47 2.02 6.92
CA HIS A 193 -10.26 2.28 7.70
C HIS A 193 -10.09 1.28 8.86
N ARG A 194 -11.14 1.03 9.66
CA ARG A 194 -11.10 0.03 10.75
C ARG A 194 -10.84 -1.39 10.25
N GLN A 195 -11.41 -1.77 9.11
CA GLN A 195 -11.21 -3.11 8.54
C GLN A 195 -9.75 -3.36 8.14
N PHE A 196 -9.09 -2.37 7.51
CA PHE A 196 -7.67 -2.48 7.17
C PHE A 196 -6.79 -2.55 8.42
N ILE A 197 -7.06 -1.70 9.42
CA ILE A 197 -6.31 -1.74 10.69
C ILE A 197 -6.49 -3.08 11.41
N ARG A 198 -7.67 -3.69 11.37
CA ARG A 198 -7.91 -5.05 11.89
C ARG A 198 -7.10 -6.11 11.15
N THR A 199 -7.04 -6.03 9.82
CA THR A 199 -6.28 -6.98 9.00
C THR A 199 -4.77 -6.84 9.22
N ALA A 200 -4.29 -5.61 9.42
CA ALA A 200 -2.92 -5.33 9.85
C ALA A 200 -2.63 -5.99 11.22
N GLU A 201 -3.52 -5.80 12.20
CA GLU A 201 -3.42 -6.42 13.53
C GLU A 201 -3.35 -7.96 13.45
N GLU A 202 -4.25 -8.58 12.69
CA GLU A 202 -4.27 -10.04 12.48
C GLU A 202 -2.98 -10.55 11.83
N SER A 203 -2.45 -9.81 10.86
CA SER A 203 -1.18 -10.14 10.19
C SER A 203 -0.02 -10.09 11.20
N GLY A 204 0.04 -9.06 12.03
CA GLY A 204 1.08 -8.90 13.05
C GLY A 204 1.03 -9.95 14.16
N VAL A 205 -0.17 -10.32 14.64
CA VAL A 205 -0.34 -11.41 15.62
C VAL A 205 0.18 -12.73 15.06
N ARG A 206 -0.16 -13.05 13.81
CA ARG A 206 0.34 -14.27 13.15
C ARG A 206 1.84 -14.20 12.90
N LEU A 207 2.37 -13.03 12.54
CA LEU A 207 3.80 -12.83 12.30
C LEU A 207 4.61 -13.17 13.55
N ALA A 208 4.15 -12.76 14.74
CA ALA A 208 4.82 -13.08 16.00
C ALA A 208 5.02 -14.60 16.19
N ALA A 209 4.00 -15.40 15.87
CA ALA A 209 4.07 -16.86 15.97
C ALA A 209 5.07 -17.46 14.96
N TYR A 210 5.17 -16.90 13.74
CA TYR A 210 6.15 -17.39 12.77
C TYR A 210 7.58 -16.97 13.12
N LEU A 211 7.78 -15.81 13.75
CA LEU A 211 9.08 -15.40 14.29
C LEU A 211 9.57 -16.37 15.39
N ASP A 212 8.66 -16.96 16.17
CA ASP A 212 8.97 -18.04 17.11
C ASP A 212 9.45 -19.31 16.40
N LEU A 213 8.79 -19.70 15.30
CA LEU A 213 9.11 -20.91 14.56
C LEU A 213 10.51 -20.86 13.90
N VAL A 214 10.97 -19.68 13.49
CA VAL A 214 12.31 -19.49 12.89
C VAL A 214 13.39 -19.10 13.91
N SER A 215 13.00 -18.77 15.15
CA SER A 215 13.90 -18.33 16.23
C SER A 215 15.05 -19.29 16.53
N PRO A 216 14.89 -20.63 16.52
CA PRO A 216 16.01 -21.55 16.77
C PRO A 216 17.17 -21.39 15.78
N ASN A 217 16.87 -21.01 14.53
CA ASN A 217 17.87 -20.79 13.49
C ASN A 217 18.34 -19.32 13.44
N HIS A 218 17.49 -18.38 13.87
CA HIS A 218 17.75 -16.93 13.80
C HIS A 218 17.45 -16.21 15.14
N PRO A 219 18.08 -16.59 16.26
CA PRO A 219 17.65 -16.16 17.59
C PRO A 219 17.80 -14.65 17.81
N ARG A 220 18.87 -14.04 17.28
CA ARG A 220 19.10 -12.59 17.38
C ARG A 220 18.09 -11.81 16.55
N THR A 221 17.95 -12.18 15.28
CA THR A 221 17.03 -11.52 14.34
C THR A 221 15.59 -11.65 14.79
N SER A 222 15.16 -12.85 15.23
CA SER A 222 13.81 -13.05 15.79
C SER A 222 13.56 -12.18 17.02
N ALA A 223 14.53 -12.04 17.94
CA ALA A 223 14.38 -11.19 19.11
C ALA A 223 14.23 -9.70 18.73
N THR A 224 15.09 -9.22 17.83
CA THR A 224 15.05 -7.85 17.32
C THR A 224 13.76 -7.57 16.56
N ALA A 225 13.38 -8.43 15.61
CA ALA A 225 12.14 -8.34 14.84
C ALA A 225 10.91 -8.32 15.76
N LYS A 226 10.87 -9.16 16.80
CA LYS A 226 9.78 -9.11 17.78
C LYS A 226 9.71 -7.80 18.57
N SER A 227 10.84 -7.14 18.81
CA SER A 227 10.84 -5.80 19.42
C SER A 227 10.17 -4.78 18.50
N PHE A 228 10.59 -4.72 17.23
CA PHE A 228 9.97 -3.84 16.24
C PHE A 228 8.47 -4.15 16.07
N LEU A 229 8.11 -5.43 15.94
CA LEU A 229 6.72 -5.86 15.82
C LEU A 229 5.89 -5.46 17.04
N ARG A 230 6.43 -5.57 18.26
CA ARG A 230 5.72 -5.14 19.48
C ARG A 230 5.39 -3.65 19.42
N ASP A 231 6.32 -2.82 18.98
CA ASP A 231 6.12 -1.38 18.85
C ASP A 231 5.04 -1.08 17.79
N VAL A 232 5.11 -1.75 16.62
CA VAL A 232 4.07 -1.67 15.57
C VAL A 232 2.70 -2.04 16.13
N MET A 233 2.59 -3.18 16.82
CA MET A 233 1.32 -3.65 17.37
C MET A 233 0.75 -2.72 18.43
N ALA A 234 1.60 -2.10 19.26
CA ALA A 234 1.16 -1.09 20.22
C ALA A 234 0.57 0.15 19.53
N MET A 235 1.19 0.62 18.45
CA MET A 235 0.67 1.74 17.66
C MET A 235 -0.62 1.39 16.91
N VAL A 236 -0.71 0.19 16.31
CA VAL A 236 -1.93 -0.32 15.66
C VAL A 236 -3.09 -0.43 16.65
N ALA A 237 -2.84 -0.93 17.87
CA ALA A 237 -3.86 -0.99 18.91
C ALA A 237 -4.32 0.40 19.37
N GLY A 238 -3.41 1.37 19.48
CA GLY A 238 -3.76 2.76 19.78
C GLY A 238 -4.67 3.39 18.72
N LEU A 239 -4.36 3.16 17.44
CA LEU A 239 -5.19 3.62 16.32
C LEU A 239 -6.59 3.01 16.36
N LYS A 240 -6.70 1.70 16.63
CA LYS A 240 -7.99 1.02 16.79
C LYS A 240 -8.82 1.61 17.93
N GLY A 241 -8.19 1.85 19.09
CA GLY A 241 -8.85 2.49 20.23
C GLY A 241 -9.43 3.86 19.89
N TYR A 242 -8.67 4.69 19.17
CA TYR A 242 -9.15 5.99 18.67
C TYR A 242 -10.40 5.85 17.78
N LEU A 243 -10.37 4.91 16.84
CA LEU A 243 -11.48 4.69 15.90
C LEU A 243 -12.74 4.12 16.57
N ASP A 244 -12.57 3.29 17.59
CA ASP A 244 -13.68 2.73 18.35
C ASP A 244 -14.33 3.81 19.24
N THR A 245 -13.56 4.76 19.77
CA THR A 245 -14.07 5.88 20.60
C THR A 245 -14.61 7.08 19.80
N GLY A 246 -14.18 7.29 18.55
CA GLY A 246 -14.64 8.40 17.70
C GLY A 246 -15.98 8.19 17.00
N SER A 247 -16.82 7.28 17.52
CA SER A 247 -18.14 6.92 16.96
C SER A 247 -19.33 7.51 17.74
N GLU A 248 -19.08 8.38 18.72
CA GLU A 248 -20.12 9.13 19.46
C GLU A 248 -20.32 10.55 18.90
#